data_AF-A0A399F7R3-F1
#
_entry.id   AF-A0A399F7R3-F1
#
_cell.length_a   1.000
_cell.length_b   1.000
_cell.length_c   1.000
_cell.angle_alpha   90.00
_cell.angle_beta   90.00
_cell.angle_gamma   90.00
#
_symmetry.space_group_name_H-M   'P 1'
#
loop_
_entity.id
_entity.type
_entity.pdbx_description
1 polymer ?
#
loop_
_entity_poly.entity_id
_entity_poly.type
_entity_poly.pdbx_seq_one_letter_code
_entity_poly.pdbx_strand_id
1 'polypeptide(L)' 'MEEGVAPDERVLVVLNNTRVPRELALPVSFSEGTHLIDALGYEEFTVRNGSVHFSRLEPLRGWVLLRSA' A
#
# COMPACT_ATOMS: atom_id res chain seq x y z
N MET A 1 -2.53 18.69 23.44
CA MET A 1 -1.94 17.38 23.13
C MET A 1 -2.57 16.95 21.82
N GLU A 2 -1.87 17.13 20.71
CA GLU A 2 -2.27 16.44 19.48
C GLU A 2 -1.97 14.96 19.74
N GLU A 3 -2.99 14.10 19.67
CA GLU A 3 -2.78 12.65 19.62
C GLU A 3 -1.95 12.37 18.37
N GLY A 4 -0.65 12.19 18.58
CA GLY A 4 0.29 11.88 17.51
C GLY A 4 -0.02 10.50 16.98
N VAL A 5 -0.85 10.41 15.94
CA VAL A 5 -0.94 9.21 15.12
C VAL A 5 0.47 8.94 14.62
N ALA A 6 1.09 7.86 15.10
CA ALA A 6 2.38 7.44 14.57
C ALA A 6 2.21 7.28 13.05
N PRO A 7 2.99 7.98 12.22
CA PRO A 7 2.76 8.04 10.77
C PRO A 7 2.75 6.65 10.11
N ASP A 8 3.31 5.64 10.78
CA ASP A 8 3.41 4.27 10.29
C ASP A 8 2.34 3.32 10.87
N GLU A 9 1.44 3.79 11.74
CA GLU A 9 0.24 3.07 12.19
C GLU A 9 -0.94 3.37 11.26
N ARG A 10 -0.75 3.11 9.97
CA ARG A 10 -1.75 3.37 8.92
C ARG A 10 -2.06 2.10 8.14
N VAL A 11 -3.23 2.08 7.52
CA VAL A 11 -3.65 1.05 6.57
C VAL A 11 -3.86 1.70 5.21
N LEU A 12 -3.34 1.08 4.15
CA LEU A 12 -3.61 1.49 2.78
C LEU A 12 -4.49 0.46 2.09
N VAL A 13 -5.65 0.89 1.62
CA VAL A 13 -6.56 0.07 0.82
C VAL A 13 -6.52 0.54 -0.62
N VAL A 14 -6.23 -0.38 -1.54
CA VAL A 14 -6.21 -0.11 -2.98
C VAL A 14 -7.25 -0.99 -3.65
N LEU A 15 -8.04 -0.40 -4.56
CA LEU A 15 -9.08 -1.12 -5.31
C LEU A 15 -8.90 -0.85 -6.80
N ASN A 16 -8.72 -1.90 -7.60
CA ASN A 16 -8.82 -1.79 -9.05
C ASN A 16 -10.24 -2.17 -9.49
N ASN A 17 -11.14 -1.19 -9.52
CA ASN A 17 -12.52 -1.40 -10.01
C ASN A 17 -12.65 -1.33 -11.55
N THR A 18 -11.55 -1.53 -12.28
CA THR A 18 -11.58 -1.56 -13.75
C THR A 18 -11.58 -3.00 -14.26
N ARG A 19 -11.89 -3.16 -15.55
CA ARG A 19 -11.88 -4.47 -16.23
C ARG A 19 -10.51 -4.84 -16.83
N VAL A 20 -9.47 -4.05 -16.55
CA VAL A 20 -8.13 -4.23 -17.11
C VAL A 20 -7.06 -4.16 -16.01
N PRO A 21 -5.93 -4.88 -16.16
CA PRO A 21 -4.81 -4.73 -15.24
C PRO A 21 -4.22 -3.31 -15.29
N ARG A 22 -3.62 -2.88 -14.17
CA ARG A 22 -2.93 -1.57 -14.07
C ARG A 22 -1.57 -1.71 -13.41
N GLU A 23 -0.61 -0.95 -13.89
CA GLU A 23 0.64 -0.67 -13.19
C GLU A 23 0.52 0.71 -12.54
N LEU A 24 0.95 0.85 -11.29
CA LEU A 24 0.75 2.08 -10.53
C LEU A 24 1.85 2.30 -9.51
N ALA A 25 2.40 3.52 -9.47
CA ALA A 25 3.13 4.03 -8.32
C ALA A 25 2.19 4.96 -7.54
N LEU A 26 1.79 4.54 -6.34
CA LEU A 26 0.84 5.29 -5.51
C LEU A 26 1.61 6.09 -4.45
N PRO A 27 1.52 7.43 -4.43
CA PRO A 27 2.10 8.25 -3.37
C PRO A 27 1.43 7.95 -2.02
N VAL A 28 2.22 7.84 -0.96
CA VAL A 28 1.74 7.48 0.38
C VAL A 28 2.36 8.36 1.47
N SER A 29 1.73 8.35 2.64
CA SER A 29 2.20 9.08 3.83
C SER A 29 3.02 8.23 4.79
N PHE A 30 3.32 6.98 4.45
CA PHE A 30 4.22 6.12 5.22
C PHE A 30 5.66 6.64 5.10
N SER A 31 6.48 6.35 6.12
CA SER A 31 7.89 6.68 6.08
C SER A 31 8.63 5.93 4.96
N GLU A 32 9.71 6.52 4.44
CA GLU A 32 10.56 5.87 3.43
C GLU A 32 11.18 4.59 4.02
N GLY A 33 11.20 3.50 3.24
CA GLY A 33 11.70 2.20 3.69
C GLY A 33 10.73 1.40 4.56
N THR A 34 9.54 1.92 4.87
CA THR A 34 8.51 1.13 5.57
C THR A 34 8.16 -0.11 4.75
N HIS A 35 8.22 -1.27 5.40
CA HIS A 35 7.78 -2.55 4.86
C HIS A 35 6.28 -2.70 5.08
N LEU A 36 5.56 -3.08 4.03
CA LEU A 36 4.13 -3.31 4.04
C LEU A 36 3.84 -4.73 3.54
N ILE A 37 2.77 -5.34 4.05
CA ILE A 37 2.27 -6.64 3.60
C ILE A 37 0.81 -6.51 3.19
N ASP A 38 0.44 -7.09 2.05
CA ASP A 38 -0.97 -7.27 1.68
C ASP A 38 -1.56 -8.42 2.49
N ALA A 39 -2.45 -8.09 3.42
CA ALA A 39 -3.10 -9.06 4.30
C ALA A 39 -4.00 -10.07 3.56
N LEU A 40 -4.39 -9.79 2.31
CA LEU A 40 -5.25 -10.67 1.51
C LEU A 40 -4.46 -11.64 0.64
N GLY A 41 -3.38 -11.16 0.01
CA GLY A 41 -2.58 -11.90 -0.96
C GLY A 41 -1.21 -12.37 -0.47
N TYR A 42 -0.76 -11.91 0.71
CA TYR A 42 0.58 -12.16 1.27
C TYR A 42 1.72 -11.66 0.37
N GLU A 43 1.48 -10.56 -0.36
CA GLU A 43 2.50 -9.87 -1.16
C GLU A 43 3.17 -8.78 -0.32
N GLU A 44 4.49 -8.63 -0.46
CA GLU A 44 5.27 -7.63 0.28
C GLU A 44 5.60 -6.41 -0.58
N PHE A 45 5.59 -5.25 0.06
CA PHE A 45 5.90 -3.96 -0.56
C PHE A 45 6.86 -3.17 0.32
N THR A 46 7.61 -2.26 -0.29
CA THR A 46 8.45 -1.29 0.41
C THR A 46 8.15 0.09 -0.13
N VAL A 47 7.98 1.06 0.77
CA VAL A 47 7.83 2.46 0.40
C VAL A 47 9.17 2.94 -0.16
N ARG A 48 9.15 3.37 -1.42
CA ARG A 48 10.31 3.89 -2.14
C ARG A 48 9.97 5.20 -2.81
N ASN A 49 10.80 6.22 -2.62
CA ASN A 49 10.55 7.58 -3.10
C ASN A 49 9.14 8.09 -2.70
N GLY A 50 8.73 7.80 -1.46
CA GLY A 50 7.41 8.18 -0.92
C GLY A 50 6.22 7.50 -1.59
N SER A 51 6.43 6.40 -2.32
CA SER A 51 5.37 5.68 -3.05
C SER A 51 5.44 4.17 -2.84
N VAL A 52 4.31 3.50 -3.00
CA VAL A 52 4.23 2.04 -3.16
C VAL A 52 4.02 1.70 -4.63
N HIS A 53 4.84 0.80 -5.16
CA HIS A 53 4.81 0.41 -6.56
C HIS A 53 4.10 -0.93 -6.72
N PHE A 54 3.03 -0.94 -7.49
CA PHE A 54 2.32 -2.12 -7.92
C PHE A 54 2.69 -2.41 -9.37
N SER A 55 3.41 -3.50 -9.61
CA SER A 55 3.75 -3.97 -10.95
C SER A 55 2.50 -4.40 -11.72
N ARG A 56 1.50 -4.93 -11.01
CA ARG A 56 0.23 -5.37 -11.61
C ARG A 56 -0.92 -5.44 -10.60
N LEU A 57 -1.89 -4.55 -10.75
CA LEU A 57 -3.18 -4.60 -10.07
C LEU A 57 -4.18 -5.34 -10.96
N GLU A 58 -4.55 -6.56 -10.59
CA GLU A 58 -5.56 -7.33 -11.31
C GLU A 58 -6.95 -6.65 -11.34
N PRO A 59 -7.74 -6.85 -12.42
CA PRO A 59 -9.10 -6.32 -12.52
C PRO A 59 -10.00 -6.76 -11.36
N LEU A 60 -10.90 -5.88 -10.93
CA LEU A 60 -11.96 -6.14 -9.94
C LEU A 60 -11.44 -6.74 -8.62
N ARG A 61 -10.23 -6.36 -8.21
CA ARG A 61 -9.56 -6.87 -7.00
C ARG A 61 -9.16 -5.73 -6.06
N GLY A 62 -8.95 -6.07 -4.79
CA GLY A 62 -8.47 -5.17 -3.75
C GLY A 62 -7.24 -5.70 -3.01
N TRP A 63 -6.52 -4.78 -2.38
CA TRP A 63 -5.34 -5.02 -1.54
C TRP A 63 -5.50 -4.25 -0.24
N VAL A 64 -5.05 -4.84 0.86
CA VAL A 64 -5.04 -4.20 2.19
C VAL A 64 -3.63 -4.26 2.72
N LEU A 65 -2.91 -3.15 2.56
CA LEU A 65 -1.52 -3.04 2.98
C LEU A 65 -1.43 -2.58 4.43
N LEU A 66 -0.80 -3.41 5.25
CA LEU A 66 -0.51 -3.16 6.66
C LEU A 66 1.00 -3.04 6.83
N ARG A 67 1.45 -2.28 7.84
CA ARG A 67 2.86 -2.29 8.24
C ARG A 67 3.28 -3.71 8.65
N SER A 68 4.37 -4.19 8.06
CA SER A 68 5.04 -5.41 8.52
C SER A 68 5.92 -5.09 9.72
N ALA A 69 5.92 -5.99 10.71
CA ALA A 69 6.64 -5.83 11.98
C ALA A 69 8.16 -5.89 11.81
#